data_AF-A0A9D2IGM9-F1
#
_entry.id   AF-A0A9D2IGM9-F1
#
_cell.length_a   1.000
_cell.length_b   1.000
_cell.length_c   1.000
_cell.angle_alpha   90.00
_cell.angle_beta   90.00
_cell.angle_gamma   90.00
#
_symmetry.space_group_name_H-M   'P 1'
#
loop_
_entity.id
_entity.type
_entity.pdbx_description
1 polymer ?
#
loop_
_entity_poly.entity_id
_entity_poly.type
_entity_poly.pdbx_seq_one_letter_code
_entity_poly.pdbx_strand_id
1 'polypeptide(L)'
;MSSYSTFNDILVNLFNDIMDIESKAVITEEFKDITNNDMHVINAIGLGEGRNMTSVANDLSVTVGTLTIAVNNLVKKAYVRRSRS
;
A
#
# COMPACT_ATOMS: atom_id res chain seq x y z
N MET A 1 -28.79 17.36 -11.68
CA MET A 1 -27.37 17.26 -11.27
C MET A 1 -26.55 18.15 -12.18
N SER A 2 -25.58 18.88 -11.62
CA SER A 2 -24.63 19.65 -12.43
C SER A 2 -23.66 18.68 -13.12
N SER A 3 -23.12 19.01 -14.30
CA SER A 3 -22.09 18.20 -14.94
C SER A 3 -20.89 17.95 -14.00
N TYR A 4 -20.60 18.90 -13.11
CA TYR A 4 -19.56 18.75 -12.08
C TYR A 4 -19.90 17.66 -11.05
N SER A 5 -21.15 17.60 -10.56
CA SER A 5 -21.56 16.58 -9.59
C SER A 5 -21.50 15.19 -10.21
N THR A 6 -21.98 15.05 -11.45
CA THR A 6 -21.92 13.77 -12.16
C THR A 6 -20.48 13.31 -12.39
N PHE A 7 -19.57 14.22 -12.76
CA PHE A 7 -18.16 13.89 -12.92
C PHE A 7 -17.50 13.45 -11.61
N ASN A 8 -17.76 14.18 -10.53
CA ASN A 8 -17.27 13.82 -9.20
C ASN A 8 -17.78 12.43 -8.78
N ASP A 9 -19.07 12.15 -8.95
CA ASP A 9 -19.67 10.86 -8.59
C ASP A 9 -19.03 9.70 -9.36
N ILE A 10 -18.76 9.90 -10.66
CA ILE A 10 -18.07 8.89 -11.48
C ILE A 10 -16.66 8.63 -10.94
N LEU A 11 -15.88 9.68 -10.64
CA LEU A 11 -14.51 9.52 -10.14
C LEU A 11 -14.46 8.84 -8.77
N VAL A 12 -15.37 9.23 -7.87
CA VAL A 12 -15.47 8.63 -6.53
C VAL A 12 -15.84 7.15 -6.62
N ASN A 13 -16.84 6.82 -7.43
CA ASN A 13 -17.27 5.42 -7.61
C ASN A 13 -16.15 4.59 -8.26
N LEU A 14 -15.49 5.11 -9.30
CA LEU A 14 -14.37 4.43 -9.95
C LEU A 14 -13.22 4.16 -8.96
N PHE A 15 -12.86 5.15 -8.14
CA PHE A 15 -11.80 4.96 -7.14
C PHE A 15 -12.17 3.88 -6.12
N ASN A 16 -13.41 3.91 -5.62
CA ASN A 16 -13.89 2.90 -4.67
C ASN A 16 -13.91 1.51 -5.30
N ASP A 17 -14.39 1.37 -6.54
CA ASP A 17 -14.43 0.09 -7.25
C ASP A 17 -13.01 -0.48 -7.46
N ILE A 18 -12.03 0.36 -7.82
CA ILE A 18 -10.63 -0.04 -7.96
C ILE A 18 -10.08 -0.57 -6.62
N MET A 19 -10.30 0.17 -5.52
CA MET A 19 -9.86 -0.24 -4.18
C MET A 19 -10.47 -1.59 -3.78
N ASP A 20 -11.75 -1.79 -4.07
CA ASP A 20 -12.49 -2.99 -3.70
C ASP A 20 -12.02 -4.22 -4.51
N ILE A 21 -11.73 -4.02 -5.80
CA ILE A 21 -11.18 -5.07 -6.67
C ILE A 21 -9.76 -5.44 -6.23
N GLU A 22 -8.91 -4.45 -5.97
CA GLU A 22 -7.54 -4.70 -5.53
C GLU A 22 -7.52 -5.46 -4.19
N SER A 23 -8.38 -5.08 -3.24
CA SER A 23 -8.52 -5.77 -1.94
C SER A 23 -8.87 -7.24 -2.09
N LYS A 24 -9.81 -7.55 -2.98
CA LYS A 24 -10.19 -8.94 -3.29
C LYS A 24 -9.08 -9.72 -4.00
N ALA A 25 -8.26 -9.05 -4.80
CA ALA A 25 -7.15 -9.69 -5.50
C ALA A 25 -5.96 -9.99 -4.59
N VAL A 26 -5.69 -9.12 -3.61
CA VAL A 26 -4.59 -9.26 -2.65
C VAL A 26 -4.86 -10.40 -1.66
N ILE A 27 -6.08 -10.52 -1.15
CA ILE A 27 -6.45 -11.56 -0.19
C ILE A 27 -6.63 -12.89 -0.91
N THR A 28 -5.59 -13.72 -0.91
CA THR A 28 -5.59 -15.08 -1.45
C THR A 28 -5.51 -16.12 -0.33
N GLU A 29 -5.59 -17.41 -0.65
CA GLU A 29 -5.41 -18.46 0.37
C GLU A 29 -4.02 -18.45 1.01
N GLU A 30 -3.01 -18.03 0.25
CA GLU A 30 -1.62 -17.93 0.67
C GLU A 30 -1.36 -16.63 1.46
N PHE A 31 -2.02 -15.54 1.09
CA PHE A 31 -1.77 -14.19 1.64
C PHE A 31 -3.01 -13.63 2.36
N LYS A 32 -3.48 -14.33 3.39
CA LYS A 32 -4.69 -13.95 4.14
C LYS A 32 -4.48 -12.82 5.14
N ASP A 33 -3.23 -12.55 5.52
CA ASP A 33 -2.89 -11.65 6.62
C ASP A 33 -2.31 -10.30 6.16
N ILE A 34 -2.43 -9.95 4.88
CA ILE A 34 -2.01 -8.65 4.32
C ILE A 34 -3.19 -7.82 3.83
N THR A 35 -3.00 -6.50 3.82
CA THR A 35 -3.96 -5.50 3.34
C THR A 35 -3.47 -4.86 2.03
N ASN A 36 -4.30 -4.10 1.32
CA ASN A 36 -3.82 -3.31 0.15
C ASN A 36 -2.70 -2.34 0.53
N ASN A 37 -2.80 -1.71 1.70
CA ASN A 37 -1.74 -0.82 2.17
C ASN A 37 -0.42 -1.57 2.39
N ASP A 38 -0.49 -2.79 2.96
CA ASP A 38 0.68 -3.66 3.08
C ASP A 38 1.29 -3.97 1.70
N MET A 39 0.44 -4.27 0.70
CA MET A 39 0.87 -4.52 -0.67
C MET A 39 1.50 -3.28 -1.33
N HIS A 40 0.93 -2.09 -1.15
CA HIS A 40 1.53 -0.84 -1.65
C HIS A 40 2.90 -0.57 -1.01
N VAL A 41 3.05 -0.85 0.29
CA VAL A 41 4.35 -0.72 0.97
C VAL A 41 5.36 -1.73 0.43
N ILE A 42 4.97 -2.99 0.23
CA ILE A 42 5.83 -4.02 -0.38
C ILE A 42 6.24 -3.60 -1.80
N ASN A 43 5.30 -3.11 -2.61
CA ASN A 43 5.56 -2.65 -3.97
C ASN A 43 6.53 -1.45 -3.97
N ALA A 44 6.36 -0.49 -3.06
CA ALA A 44 7.27 0.64 -2.92
C ALA A 44 8.67 0.24 -2.44
N ILE A 45 8.80 -0.78 -1.59
CA ILE A 45 10.11 -1.36 -1.24
C ILE A 45 10.73 -2.04 -2.46
N GLY A 46 9.93 -2.77 -3.23
CA GLY A 46 10.36 -3.54 -4.39
C GLY A 46 10.99 -4.89 -4.03
N LEU A 47 11.31 -5.68 -5.05
CA LEU A 47 11.92 -7.02 -4.91
C LEU A 47 13.46 -7.03 -5.04
N GLY A 48 14.06 -5.86 -5.28
CA GLY A 48 15.48 -5.71 -5.59
C GLY A 48 16.34 -5.42 -4.36
N GLU A 49 17.33 -4.56 -4.53
CA GLU A 49 18.20 -4.12 -3.43
C GLU A 49 17.40 -3.37 -2.35
N GLY A 50 17.84 -3.50 -1.09
CA GLY A 50 17.19 -2.86 0.03
C GLY A 50 17.11 -1.34 -0.14
N ARG A 51 15.90 -0.78 0.03
CA ARG A 51 15.67 0.67 -0.04
C ARG A 51 15.69 1.30 1.36
N ASN A 52 16.20 2.53 1.45
CA ASN A 52 16.17 3.27 2.70
C ASN A 52 14.75 3.78 3.03
N MET A 53 14.49 3.96 4.31
CA MET A 53 13.17 4.29 4.85
C MET A 53 12.62 5.62 4.33
N THR A 54 13.47 6.64 4.20
CA THR A 54 13.07 7.98 3.78
C THR A 54 12.61 7.98 2.33
N SER A 55 13.32 7.29 1.45
CA SER A 55 12.93 7.17 0.03
C SER A 55 11.58 6.49 -0.13
N VAL A 56 11.35 5.36 0.54
CA VAL A 56 10.08 4.64 0.46
C VAL A 56 8.92 5.48 1.03
N ALA A 57 9.17 6.25 2.10
CA ALA A 57 8.14 7.11 2.70
C ALA A 57 7.74 8.25 1.75
N ASN A 58 8.71 8.84 1.06
CA ASN A 58 8.47 9.89 0.08
C ASN A 58 7.68 9.38 -1.12
N ASP A 59 8.00 8.18 -1.64
CA ASP A 59 7.28 7.58 -2.78
C ASP A 59 5.80 7.34 -2.45
N LEU A 60 5.51 6.95 -1.21
CA LEU A 60 4.15 6.74 -0.71
C LEU A 60 3.48 8.02 -0.19
N SER A 61 4.17 9.17 -0.21
CA SER A 61 3.70 10.44 0.35
C SER A 61 3.22 10.33 1.81
N VAL A 62 3.92 9.55 2.63
CA VAL A 62 3.64 9.38 4.08
C VAL A 62 4.82 9.82 4.93
N THR A 63 4.60 9.98 6.24
CA THR A 63 5.70 10.23 7.17
C THR A 63 6.55 8.98 7.37
N VAL A 64 7.83 9.17 7.70
CA VAL A 64 8.73 8.05 8.09
C VAL A 64 8.18 7.29 9.30
N GLY A 65 7.50 7.96 10.24
CA GLY A 65 6.85 7.32 11.38
C GLY A 65 5.73 6.36 10.96
N THR A 66 4.85 6.79 10.05
CA THR A 66 3.79 5.95 9.46
C THR A 66 4.39 4.73 8.77
N LEU A 67 5.39 4.95 7.90
CA LEU A 67 6.06 3.84 7.22
C LEU A 67 6.75 2.90 8.22
N THR A 68 7.28 3.43 9.33
CA THR A 68 7.95 2.62 10.36
C THR A 68 7.00 1.63 10.99
N ILE A 69 5.78 2.06 11.29
CA ILE A 69 4.73 1.19 11.82
C ILE A 69 4.33 0.15 10.77
N ALA A 70 4.06 0.56 9.53
CA ALA A 70 3.66 -0.35 8.46
C ALA A 70 4.72 -1.44 8.20
N VAL A 71 5.99 -1.05 8.04
CA VAL A 71 7.07 -1.99 7.80
C VAL A 71 7.36 -2.87 9.04
N ASN A 72 7.19 -2.36 10.27
CA ASN A 72 7.30 -3.21 11.47
C ASN A 72 6.24 -4.31 11.48
N ASN A 73 5.01 -4.01 11.05
CA ASN A 73 3.96 -5.01 10.92
C ASN A 73 4.30 -6.04 9.83
N LEU A 74 4.80 -5.59 8.68
CA LEU A 74 5.26 -6.49 7.60
C LEU A 74 6.43 -7.38 8.01
N VAL A 75 7.37 -6.88 8.83
CA VAL A 75 8.46 -7.69 9.38
C VAL A 75 7.91 -8.78 10.32
N LYS A 76 6.94 -8.46 11.18
CA LYS A 76 6.30 -9.45 12.07
C LYS A 76 5.60 -10.57 11.29
N LYS A 77 5.00 -10.21 10.17
CA LYS A 77 4.35 -11.14 9.23
C LYS A 77 5.34 -11.85 8.29
N ALA A 78 6.64 -11.57 8.40
CA ALA A 78 7.72 -12.12 7.59
C ALA A 78 7.70 -11.78 6.09
N TYR A 79 6.94 -10.77 5.65
CA TYR A 79 6.93 -10.29 4.26
C TYR A 79 8.11 -9.37 3.93
N VAL A 80 8.67 -8.68 4.92
CA VAL A 80 9.79 -7.75 4.74
C VAL A 80 10.88 -8.08 5.74
N ARG A 81 12.14 -7.91 5.34
CA ARG A 81 13.30 -7.96 6.24
C ARG A 81 14.01 -6.62 6.23
N ARG A 82 14.48 -6.19 7.41
CA ARG A 82 15.34 -5.02 7.55
C ARG A 82 16.76 -5.48 7.86
N SER A 83 17.71 -4.99 7.10
CA SER A 83 19.13 -5.06 7.42
C SER A 83 19.59 -3.71 7.95
N ARG A 84 20.50 -3.73 8.92
CA ARG A 84 21.31 -2.56 9.27
C ARG A 84 22.70 -2.80 8.71
N SER A 85 23.24 -1.78 8.05
CA SER A 85 24.65 -1.72 7.67
C SER A 85 25.52 -1.37 8.86
#